data_AF-A0A1G1JDL5-F1
#
_entry.id   AF-A0A1G1JDL5-F1
#
_cell.length_a   1.000
_cell.length_b   1.000
_cell.length_c   1.000
_cell.angle_alpha   90.00
_cell.angle_beta   90.00
_cell.angle_gamma   90.00
#
_symmetry.space_group_name_H-M   'P 1'
#
loop_
_entity.id
_entity.type
_entity.pdbx_description
1 polymer ?
#
loop_
_entity_poly.entity_id
_entity_poly.type
_entity_poly.pdbx_seq_one_letter_code
_entity_poly.pdbx_strand_id
1 'polypeptide(L)'
;MKKTVAVLMIALCAVGMLPAAGFAENTATHGEITGKSVISGLTSLLIWPGIGQYLNDNETKKNWTHAILGLTQIFRFWSGWDAMIDRQGGRWDGKI
;
A
#
# COMPACT_ATOMS: atom_id res chain seq x y z
N MET A 1 2.12 -41.40 16.78
CA MET A 1 3.38 -41.12 16.05
C MET A 1 3.14 -40.55 14.65
N LYS A 2 2.55 -41.30 13.70
CA LYS A 2 2.36 -40.81 12.31
C LYS A 2 1.54 -39.51 12.20
N LYS A 3 0.47 -39.37 12.99
CA LYS A 3 -0.38 -38.16 13.02
C LYS A 3 0.35 -36.94 13.60
N THR A 4 1.18 -37.14 14.61
CA THR A 4 1.98 -36.08 15.24
C THR A 4 3.03 -35.52 14.29
N VAL A 5 3.70 -36.41 13.53
CA VAL A 5 4.67 -36.01 12.50
C VAL A 5 3.98 -35.25 11.36
N ALA A 6 2.79 -35.68 10.93
CA ALA A 6 2.03 -34.98 9.89
C ALA A 6 1.62 -33.56 10.34
N VAL A 7 1.16 -33.40 11.58
CA VAL A 7 0.80 -32.08 12.14
C VAL A 7 2.04 -31.17 12.23
N LEU A 8 3.18 -31.70 12.65
CA LEU A 8 4.43 -30.94 12.70
C LEU A 8 4.92 -30.53 11.30
N MET A 9 4.78 -31.39 10.30
CA MET A 9 5.13 -31.08 8.90
C MET A 9 4.23 -29.98 8.33
N ILE A 10 2.92 -30.03 8.60
CA ILE A 10 1.97 -29.00 8.16
C ILE A 10 2.29 -27.66 8.85
N ALA A 11 2.60 -27.68 10.15
CA ALA A 11 3.02 -26.48 10.87
C ALA A 11 4.33 -25.90 10.31
N LEU A 12 5.30 -26.74 9.96
CA LEU A 12 6.57 -26.32 9.36
C LEU A 12 6.37 -25.69 7.98
N CYS A 13 5.50 -26.29 7.15
CA CYS A 13 5.12 -25.71 5.85
C CYS A 13 4.37 -24.38 6.02
N ALA A 14 3.46 -24.27 6.99
CA ALA A 14 2.73 -23.04 7.27
C ALA A 14 3.66 -21.90 7.71
N VAL A 15 4.69 -22.20 8.50
CA VAL A 15 5.71 -21.23 8.92
C VAL A 15 6.69 -20.91 7.79
N GLY A 16 7.08 -21.89 6.98
CA GLY A 16 7.97 -21.69 5.82
C GLY A 16 7.32 -20.98 4.63
N MET A 17 5.99 -20.91 4.60
CA MET A 17 5.21 -20.15 3.62
C MET A 17 4.87 -18.72 4.09
N LEU A 18 5.20 -18.36 5.33
CA LEU A 18 5.18 -16.95 5.70
C LEU A 18 6.21 -16.26 4.82
N PRO A 19 5.82 -15.27 4.00
CA PRO A 19 6.83 -14.45 3.35
C PRO A 19 7.73 -13.94 4.47
N ALA A 20 9.03 -14.14 4.32
CA ALA A 20 10.02 -13.45 5.13
C ALA A 20 9.84 -11.99 4.78
N ALA A 21 8.83 -11.35 5.38
CA ALA A 21 8.46 -9.99 5.11
C ALA A 21 9.71 -9.20 5.43
N GLY A 22 10.44 -8.83 4.38
CA GLY A 22 11.57 -7.95 4.55
C GLY A 22 10.97 -6.74 5.22
N PHE A 23 11.42 -6.40 6.43
CA PHE A 23 10.95 -5.21 7.14
C PHE A 23 11.14 -4.04 6.19
N ALA A 24 10.09 -3.69 5.46
CA ALA A 24 10.15 -2.67 4.45
C ALA A 24 10.37 -1.39 5.23
N GLU A 25 11.53 -0.77 5.00
CA GLU A 25 11.86 0.48 5.65
C GLU A 25 10.72 1.46 5.34
N ASN A 26 10.06 1.95 6.38
CA ASN A 26 8.97 2.89 6.20
C ASN A 26 9.57 4.26 5.90
N THR A 27 9.84 4.49 4.62
CA THR A 27 10.35 5.75 4.09
C THR A 27 9.26 6.82 3.97
N ALA A 28 8.06 6.57 4.49
CA ALA A 28 6.97 7.49 4.30
C ALA A 28 7.08 8.71 5.20
N THR A 29 6.91 9.88 4.59
CA THR A 29 6.81 11.17 5.27
C THR A 29 5.44 11.78 4.97
N HIS A 30 4.91 12.58 5.88
CA HIS A 30 3.64 13.28 5.69
C HIS A 30 3.90 14.75 5.41
N GLY A 31 3.22 15.29 4.40
CA GLY A 31 3.21 16.72 4.11
C GLY A 31 2.13 17.46 4.90
N GLU A 32 1.86 18.68 4.47
CA GLU A 32 0.81 19.52 5.07
C GLU A 32 -0.55 19.28 4.41
N ILE A 33 -1.59 19.26 5.23
CA ILE A 33 -2.96 19.26 4.71
C ILE A 33 -3.30 20.68 4.25
N THR A 34 -3.50 20.83 2.94
CA THR A 34 -3.86 22.09 2.28
C THR A 34 -5.16 21.94 1.51
N GLY A 35 -5.73 23.05 1.02
CA GLY A 35 -6.88 22.99 0.11
C GLY A 35 -6.59 22.15 -1.15
N LYS A 36 -5.35 22.23 -1.68
CA LYS A 36 -4.88 21.39 -2.79
C LYS A 36 -4.92 19.92 -2.40
N SER A 37 -4.31 19.54 -1.28
CA SER A 37 -4.21 18.13 -0.89
C SER A 37 -5.57 17.51 -0.57
N VAL A 38 -6.51 18.28 -0.02
CA VAL A 38 -7.90 17.82 0.19
C VAL A 38 -8.57 17.50 -1.15
N ILE A 39 -8.43 18.36 -2.17
CA ILE A 39 -8.96 18.10 -3.51
C ILE A 39 -8.27 16.87 -4.13
N SER A 40 -6.95 16.76 -3.98
CA SER A 40 -6.20 15.56 -4.39
C SER A 40 -6.74 14.30 -3.72
N GLY A 41 -7.01 14.34 -2.41
CA GLY A 41 -7.63 13.24 -1.67
C GLY A 41 -9.00 12.83 -2.24
N LEU A 42 -9.86 13.82 -2.52
CA LEU A 42 -11.19 13.58 -3.10
C LEU A 42 -11.11 12.99 -4.50
N THR A 43 -10.19 13.45 -5.35
CA THR A 43 -10.01 12.88 -6.70
C THR A 43 -9.54 11.42 -6.64
N SER A 44 -8.60 11.09 -5.76
CA SER A 44 -8.17 9.69 -5.53
C SER A 44 -9.29 8.83 -4.96
N LEU A 45 -10.12 9.39 -4.07
CA LEU A 45 -11.21 8.66 -3.42
C LEU A 45 -12.39 8.43 -4.37
N LEU A 46 -12.81 9.45 -5.12
CA LEU A 46 -14.08 9.46 -5.87
C LEU A 46 -13.91 9.10 -7.34
N ILE A 47 -12.82 9.54 -7.99
CA ILE A 47 -12.60 9.36 -9.42
C ILE A 47 -11.77 8.09 -9.65
N TRP A 48 -10.52 8.07 -9.22
CA TRP A 48 -9.64 6.93 -9.41
C TRP A 48 -8.42 6.94 -8.47
N PRO A 49 -8.06 5.81 -7.84
CA PRO A 49 -6.86 5.68 -7.03
C PRO A 49 -5.57 6.09 -7.76
N GLY A 50 -4.78 6.96 -7.14
CA GLY A 50 -3.49 7.43 -7.68
C GLY A 50 -3.55 8.80 -8.35
N ILE A 51 -4.74 9.33 -8.68
CA ILE A 51 -4.87 10.69 -9.24
C ILE A 51 -4.39 11.73 -8.23
N GLY A 52 -4.82 11.62 -6.97
CA GLY A 52 -4.41 12.54 -5.91
C GLY A 52 -2.91 12.54 -5.66
N GLN A 53 -2.27 11.37 -5.72
CA GLN A 53 -0.81 11.27 -5.62
C GLN A 53 -0.13 11.96 -6.82
N TYR A 54 -0.67 11.80 -8.04
CA TYR A 54 -0.19 12.53 -9.21
C TYR A 54 -0.34 14.06 -9.07
N LEU A 55 -1.50 14.53 -8.57
CA LEU A 55 -1.74 15.96 -8.34
C LEU A 55 -0.84 16.56 -7.26
N ASN A 56 -0.38 15.74 -6.32
CA ASN A 56 0.57 16.13 -5.29
C ASN A 56 2.04 16.01 -5.71
N ASP A 57 2.31 15.71 -6.98
CA ASP A 57 3.67 15.57 -7.50
C ASP A 57 4.45 14.42 -6.83
N ASN A 58 3.74 13.40 -6.32
CA ASN A 58 4.34 12.19 -5.76
C ASN A 58 5.05 11.39 -6.86
N GLU A 59 6.00 10.55 -6.43
CA GLU A 59 6.72 9.65 -7.32
C GLU A 59 5.79 8.81 -8.21
N THR A 60 6.10 8.76 -9.51
CA THR A 60 5.33 8.01 -10.52
C THR A 60 5.03 6.57 -10.10
N LYS A 61 6.01 5.88 -9.49
CA LYS A 61 5.85 4.50 -9.02
C LYS A 61 4.76 4.34 -7.97
N LYS A 62 4.61 5.34 -7.10
CA LYS A 62 3.53 5.38 -6.10
C LYS A 62 2.18 5.52 -6.81
N ASN A 63 2.05 6.45 -7.73
CA ASN A 63 0.81 6.67 -8.50
C ASN A 63 0.33 5.37 -9.16
N TRP A 64 1.25 4.64 -9.80
CA TRP A 64 0.98 3.32 -10.38
C TRP A 64 0.58 2.27 -9.36
N THR A 65 1.26 2.22 -8.21
CA THR A 65 0.94 1.29 -7.12
C THR A 65 -0.51 1.50 -6.66
N HIS A 66 -0.90 2.75 -6.42
CA HIS A 66 -2.27 3.08 -6.02
C HIS A 66 -3.28 2.76 -7.13
N ALA A 67 -2.97 3.05 -8.40
CA ALA A 67 -3.85 2.76 -9.53
C ALA A 67 -4.07 1.24 -9.71
N ILE A 68 -3.00 0.44 -9.66
CA ILE A 68 -3.05 -1.02 -9.84
C ILE A 68 -3.77 -1.67 -8.66
N LEU A 69 -3.37 -1.35 -7.42
CA LEU A 69 -4.03 -1.89 -6.23
C LEU A 69 -5.47 -1.35 -6.11
N GLY A 70 -5.74 -0.18 -6.67
CA GLY A 70 -7.05 0.45 -6.79
C GLY A 70 -8.10 -0.39 -7.53
N LEU A 71 -7.68 -1.33 -8.39
CA LEU A 71 -8.58 -2.29 -9.02
C LEU A 71 -9.34 -3.15 -8.01
N THR A 72 -8.78 -3.35 -6.80
CA THR A 72 -9.44 -4.07 -5.70
C THR A 72 -10.53 -3.26 -4.99
N GLN A 73 -10.74 -2.00 -5.38
CA GLN A 73 -11.64 -1.00 -4.77
C GLN A 73 -11.32 -0.59 -3.32
N ILE A 74 -10.82 -1.50 -2.48
CA ILE A 74 -10.45 -1.22 -1.09
C ILE A 74 -9.32 -0.17 -1.01
N PHE A 75 -8.41 -0.19 -1.98
CA PHE A 75 -7.30 0.76 -2.06
C PHE A 75 -7.71 2.21 -2.37
N ARG A 76 -8.98 2.48 -2.71
CA ARG A 76 -9.49 3.85 -2.87
C ARG A 76 -9.40 4.66 -1.58
N PHE A 77 -9.80 4.09 -0.45
CA PHE A 77 -9.75 4.79 0.83
C PHE A 77 -8.32 5.13 1.22
N TRP A 78 -7.42 4.17 1.03
CA TRP A 78 -6.00 4.38 1.30
C TRP A 78 -5.39 5.41 0.34
N SER A 79 -5.73 5.36 -0.95
CA SER A 79 -5.27 6.35 -1.93
C SER A 79 -5.81 7.76 -1.65
N GLY A 80 -7.08 7.89 -1.26
CA GLY A 80 -7.65 9.18 -0.89
C GLY A 80 -7.02 9.76 0.37
N TRP A 81 -6.85 8.94 1.41
CA TRP A 81 -6.16 9.34 2.65
C TRP A 81 -4.74 9.81 2.36
N ASP A 82 -3.98 8.98 1.65
CA ASP A 82 -2.57 9.19 1.38
C ASP A 82 -2.31 10.43 0.50
N ALA A 83 -3.25 10.79 -0.38
CA ALA A 83 -3.22 12.06 -1.12
C ALA A 83 -3.67 13.26 -0.27
N MET A 84 -4.62 13.09 0.66
CA MET A 84 -5.08 14.16 1.54
C MET A 84 -3.97 14.63 2.49
N ILE A 85 -3.21 13.69 3.06
CA ILE A 85 -2.10 14.00 3.97
C ILE A 85 -0.78 14.28 3.25
N ASP A 86 -0.83 14.40 1.92
CA ASP A 86 0.33 14.60 1.06
C ASP A 86 1.50 13.67 1.42
N ARG A 87 1.20 12.38 1.56
CA ARG A 87 2.20 11.40 2.01
C ARG A 87 3.16 11.12 0.87
N GLN A 88 4.44 11.26 1.13
CA GLN A 88 5.53 10.85 0.25
C GLN A 88 6.06 9.48 0.67
N GLY A 89 6.76 8.78 -0.22
CA GLY A 89 7.24 7.42 0.03
C GLY A 89 6.12 6.40 0.27
N GLY A 90 6.43 5.29 0.93
CA GLY A 90 5.43 4.24 1.20
C GLY A 90 4.89 3.57 -0.06
N ARG A 91 5.80 3.22 -0.99
CA ARG A 91 5.50 2.57 -2.27
C ARG A 91 5.85 1.09 -2.21
N TRP A 92 5.21 0.28 -3.04
CA TRP A 92 5.58 -1.11 -3.19
C TRP A 92 6.80 -1.22 -4.12
N ASP A 93 7.95 -1.61 -3.57
CA ASP A 93 9.19 -1.80 -4.34
C ASP A 93 9.37 -3.23 -4.87
N GLY A 94 8.31 -4.05 -4.88
CA GLY A 94 8.39 -5.45 -5.32
C GLY A 94 9.08 -6.37 -4.32
N LYS A 95 9.36 -5.89 -3.11
CA LYS A 95 9.80 -6.68 -1.96
C LYS A 95 8.57 -6.94 -1.07
N ILE A 96 8.30 -8.20 -0.75
CA ILE A 96 7.30 -8.61 0.24
C ILE A 96 8.01 -8.68 1.60
#